data_AF-A0A328DCP2-F1
#
_entry.id   AF-A0A328DCP2-F1
#
_cell.length_a   1.000
_cell.length_b   1.000
_cell.length_c   1.000
_cell.angle_alpha   90.00
_cell.angle_beta   90.00
_cell.angle_gamma   90.00
#
_symmetry.space_group_name_H-M   'P 1'
#
loop_
_entity.id
_entity.type
_entity.pdbx_description
1 polymer ?
#
loop_
_entity_poly.entity_id
_entity_poly.type
_entity_poly.pdbx_seq_one_letter_code
_entity_poly.pdbx_strand_id
1 'polypeptide(L)'
;MGDLSETCEIKETHKISAVIFDLDGTLLNTEQVTKGALEEYLAMYGKVPEREREAKRLGMTQREVVSGIIKDYDLPVSPDRYIEEILPFYQGKWKLTKPLPGATRLMGHLHKQGVPFALASNSIRINIDRKLSYHEGWKERFAVILGSDQVKSGKPEPDIFLEAAAKMNVDATDCLVIEDSVVGVKAAKAAGMKVVAVPSVQPEMDQYSIADSVLHSILELQPEVWGLPPYDDWIDNVLQVEPIFFKGFYTNGLLHEFTGDIMSVLPTQVFGNFIGWAKINSSKLLKILVKIGWENSNCSKRHIEAYLPEDDENLHDSEMEIVLLGYIRRSNNMETTNVLGILDEDKSAAKAAFYRPEFSLDACKSLFQQNDE
;
A
#
# COMPACT_ATOMS: atom_id res chain seq x y z
N MET A 1 57.10 19.34 -12.32
CA MET A 1 56.94 17.87 -12.30
C MET A 1 56.33 17.51 -10.97
N GLY A 2 55.13 16.91 -10.99
CA GLY A 2 54.33 16.62 -9.81
C GLY A 2 52.86 16.73 -10.15
N ASP A 3 52.43 15.91 -11.10
CA ASP A 3 51.03 15.65 -11.43
C ASP A 3 50.53 14.58 -10.44
N LEU A 4 49.45 14.88 -9.72
CA LEU A 4 48.68 13.91 -8.94
C LEU A 4 47.21 14.28 -9.10
N SER A 5 46.66 13.86 -10.24
CA SER A 5 45.23 13.71 -10.45
C SER A 5 44.69 12.63 -9.51
N GLU A 6 44.14 13.02 -8.37
CA GLU A 6 43.17 12.17 -7.65
C GLU A 6 41.88 12.16 -8.46
N THR A 7 41.76 11.17 -9.35
CA THR A 7 40.47 10.79 -9.91
C THR A 7 39.63 10.18 -8.80
N CYS A 8 38.66 10.94 -8.33
CA CYS A 8 37.58 10.45 -7.47
C CYS A 8 36.87 9.32 -8.22
N GLU A 9 37.13 8.07 -7.84
CA GLU A 9 36.36 6.92 -8.29
C GLU A 9 34.89 7.17 -7.92
N ILE A 10 34.06 7.37 -8.95
CA ILE A 10 32.62 7.33 -8.81
C ILE A 10 32.32 5.92 -8.29
N LYS A 11 31.98 5.79 -7.01
CA LYS A 11 31.46 4.54 -6.46
C LYS A 11 30.30 4.12 -7.34
N GLU A 12 30.47 3.03 -8.09
CA GLU A 12 29.36 2.42 -8.82
C GLU A 12 28.22 2.22 -7.83
N THR A 13 27.08 2.86 -8.10
CA THR A 13 25.87 2.65 -7.33
C THR A 13 25.51 1.17 -7.45
N HIS A 14 25.57 0.45 -6.33
CA HIS A 14 25.25 -0.98 -6.27
C HIS A 14 23.89 -1.22 -6.93
N LYS A 15 23.88 -1.97 -8.04
CA LYS A 15 22.73 -2.09 -8.93
C LYS A 15 21.84 -3.25 -8.48
N ILE A 16 20.60 -2.95 -8.13
CA ILE A 16 19.61 -3.99 -7.82
C ILE A 16 19.31 -4.81 -9.06
N SER A 17 19.29 -6.13 -8.91
CA SER A 17 18.96 -7.09 -9.98
C SER A 17 17.69 -7.90 -9.71
N ALA A 18 17.16 -7.87 -8.49
CA ALA A 18 15.90 -8.54 -8.13
C ALA A 18 15.11 -7.78 -7.07
N VAL A 19 13.79 -8.00 -7.05
CA VAL A 19 12.89 -7.42 -6.05
C VAL A 19 12.22 -8.52 -5.23
N ILE A 20 12.08 -8.33 -3.92
CA ILE A 20 11.36 -9.27 -3.05
C ILE A 20 10.25 -8.51 -2.34
N PHE A 21 9.02 -8.94 -2.52
CA PHE A 21 7.84 -8.33 -1.93
C PHE A 21 7.43 -9.07 -0.65
N ASP A 22 7.01 -8.33 0.38
CA ASP A 22 6.01 -8.86 1.31
C ASP A 22 4.62 -8.91 0.64
N LEU A 23 3.64 -9.58 1.27
CA LEU A 23 2.28 -9.70 0.79
C LEU A 23 1.29 -8.81 1.54
N ASP A 24 1.24 -8.96 2.86
CA ASP A 24 0.13 -8.56 3.72
C ASP A 24 0.38 -7.14 4.24
N GLY A 25 -0.33 -6.14 3.73
CA GLY A 25 -0.07 -4.73 4.03
C GLY A 25 0.92 -4.07 3.06
N THR A 26 1.64 -4.87 2.24
CA THR A 26 2.51 -4.38 1.16
C THR A 26 1.87 -4.48 -0.23
N LEU A 27 1.52 -5.68 -0.71
CA LEU A 27 0.90 -5.86 -2.02
C LEU A 27 -0.63 -5.88 -1.93
N LEU A 28 -1.17 -6.43 -0.84
CA LEU A 28 -2.61 -6.57 -0.60
C LEU A 28 -3.03 -5.81 0.66
N ASN A 29 -4.19 -5.16 0.60
CA ASN A 29 -4.78 -4.50 1.76
C ASN A 29 -5.45 -5.50 2.72
N THR A 30 -4.67 -6.40 3.30
CA THR A 30 -5.20 -7.46 4.16
C THR A 30 -5.53 -6.96 5.57
N GLU A 31 -4.79 -6.00 6.11
CA GLU A 31 -5.04 -5.46 7.45
C GLU A 31 -6.42 -4.83 7.59
N GLN A 32 -6.80 -3.98 6.64
CA GLN A 32 -8.11 -3.31 6.68
C GLN A 32 -9.25 -4.31 6.45
N VAL A 33 -9.09 -5.22 5.49
CA VAL A 33 -10.13 -6.17 5.10
C VAL A 33 -10.34 -7.23 6.17
N THR A 34 -9.30 -7.62 6.89
CA THR A 34 -9.40 -8.62 7.95
C THR A 34 -9.74 -8.03 9.31
N LYS A 35 -9.88 -6.70 9.41
CA LYS A 35 -10.39 -6.02 10.60
C LYS A 35 -11.74 -6.60 11.01
N GLY A 36 -11.93 -6.76 12.32
CA GLY A 36 -13.12 -7.39 12.89
C GLY A 36 -13.14 -8.91 12.83
N ALA A 37 -12.19 -9.59 12.16
CA ALA A 37 -12.12 -11.07 12.25
C ALA A 37 -11.89 -11.55 13.68
N LEU A 38 -11.04 -10.84 14.44
CA LEU A 38 -10.85 -11.10 15.87
C LEU A 38 -12.11 -10.77 16.68
N GLU A 39 -12.83 -9.71 16.34
CA GLU A 39 -14.09 -9.33 17.00
C GLU A 39 -15.16 -10.41 16.85
N GLU A 40 -15.38 -10.88 15.62
CA GLU A 40 -16.30 -11.97 15.30
C GLU A 40 -15.92 -13.27 16.04
N TYR A 41 -14.62 -13.59 16.08
CA TYR A 41 -14.13 -14.75 16.82
C TYR A 41 -14.37 -14.62 18.34
N LEU A 42 -14.01 -13.47 18.92
CA LEU A 42 -14.18 -13.19 20.35
C LEU A 42 -15.65 -13.15 20.77
N ALA A 43 -16.56 -12.73 19.88
CA ALA A 43 -17.99 -12.72 20.13
C ALA A 43 -18.54 -14.13 20.43
N MET A 44 -17.97 -15.19 19.83
CA MET A 44 -18.34 -16.58 20.16
C MET A 44 -18.04 -16.95 21.62
N TYR A 45 -17.08 -16.26 22.23
CA TYR A 45 -16.70 -16.41 23.63
C TYR A 45 -17.36 -15.36 24.55
N GLY A 46 -18.27 -14.53 24.02
CA GLY A 46 -18.89 -13.43 24.75
C GLY A 46 -17.90 -12.32 25.14
N LYS A 47 -16.82 -12.16 24.37
CA LYS A 47 -15.74 -11.18 24.60
C LYS A 47 -15.78 -10.09 23.52
N VAL A 48 -15.25 -8.91 23.84
CA VAL A 48 -15.13 -7.76 22.93
C VAL A 48 -13.67 -7.32 22.87
N PRO A 49 -13.10 -7.08 21.67
CA PRO A 49 -11.73 -6.63 21.56
C PRO A 49 -11.52 -5.22 22.12
N GLU A 50 -10.52 -5.07 22.99
CA GLU A 50 -10.03 -3.78 23.48
C GLU A 50 -8.96 -3.19 22.55
N ARG A 51 -9.24 -2.01 21.96
CA ARG A 51 -8.35 -1.32 21.00
C ARG A 51 -6.92 -1.10 21.52
N GLU A 52 -6.76 -0.77 22.80
CA GLU A 52 -5.44 -0.56 23.40
C GLU A 52 -4.58 -1.82 23.41
N ARG A 53 -5.20 -3.00 23.55
CA ARG A 53 -4.50 -4.29 23.53
C ARG A 53 -4.10 -4.68 22.11
N GLU A 54 -4.93 -4.34 21.13
CA GLU A 54 -4.59 -4.54 19.70
C GLU A 54 -3.42 -3.67 19.26
N ALA A 55 -3.39 -2.39 19.66
CA ALA A 55 -2.27 -1.50 19.35
C ALA A 55 -0.93 -2.02 19.90
N LYS A 56 -0.93 -2.61 21.09
CA LYS A 56 0.27 -3.21 21.72
C LYS A 56 0.79 -4.45 21.00
N ARG A 57 0.02 -5.04 20.08
CA ARG A 57 0.41 -6.22 19.30
C ARG A 57 1.07 -5.88 17.97
N LEU A 58 1.07 -4.60 17.57
CA LEU A 58 1.77 -4.15 16.37
C LEU A 58 3.27 -4.46 16.49
N GLY A 59 3.84 -5.08 15.45
CA GLY A 59 5.25 -5.46 15.42
C GLY A 59 5.63 -6.71 16.23
N MET A 60 4.67 -7.42 16.84
CA MET A 60 4.91 -8.71 17.49
C MET A 60 4.95 -9.87 16.48
N THR A 61 5.61 -10.97 16.83
CA THR A 61 5.55 -12.21 16.07
C THR A 61 4.17 -12.86 16.19
N GLN A 62 3.78 -13.67 15.21
CA GLN A 62 2.48 -14.38 15.24
C GLN A 62 2.28 -15.20 16.52
N ARG A 63 3.34 -15.85 17.02
CA ARG A 63 3.28 -16.65 18.25
C ARG A 63 3.01 -15.80 19.50
N GLU A 64 3.61 -14.62 19.58
CA GLU A 64 3.37 -13.66 20.66
C GLU A 64 1.95 -13.11 20.58
N VAL A 65 1.46 -12.78 19.37
CA VAL A 65 0.09 -12.32 19.15
C VAL A 65 -0.93 -13.37 19.60
N VAL A 66 -0.78 -14.63 19.17
CA VAL A 66 -1.68 -15.74 19.55
C VAL A 66 -1.69 -15.94 21.07
N SER A 67 -0.50 -16.02 21.67
CA SER A 67 -0.35 -16.21 23.11
C SER A 67 -0.94 -15.04 23.91
N GLY A 68 -0.73 -13.81 23.42
CA GLY A 68 -1.30 -12.59 23.97
C GLY A 68 -2.82 -12.58 23.92
N ILE A 69 -3.43 -12.94 22.78
CA ILE A 69 -4.90 -12.98 22.63
C ILE A 69 -5.53 -14.01 23.58
N ILE A 70 -5.00 -15.23 23.63
CA ILE A 70 -5.53 -16.28 24.51
C ILE A 70 -5.49 -15.83 25.96
N LYS A 71 -4.36 -15.25 26.39
CA LYS A 71 -4.17 -14.74 27.75
C LYS A 71 -5.04 -13.52 28.06
N ASP A 72 -5.13 -12.57 27.14
CA ASP A 72 -5.80 -11.29 27.36
C ASP A 72 -7.31 -11.43 27.53
N TYR A 73 -7.92 -12.42 26.84
CA TYR A 73 -9.37 -12.64 26.87
C TYR A 73 -9.77 -13.90 27.65
N ASP A 74 -8.83 -14.57 28.31
CA ASP A 74 -9.02 -15.84 29.04
C ASP A 74 -9.70 -16.92 28.19
N LEU A 75 -9.18 -17.14 26.97
CA LEU A 75 -9.78 -18.08 26.04
C LEU A 75 -9.48 -19.54 26.44
N PRO A 76 -10.47 -20.45 26.46
CA PRO A 76 -10.29 -21.85 26.88
C PRO A 76 -9.74 -22.74 25.74
N VAL A 77 -8.74 -22.27 25.00
CA VAL A 77 -8.17 -22.96 23.83
C VAL A 77 -6.64 -22.99 23.87
N SER A 78 -6.04 -23.99 23.23
CA SER A 78 -4.59 -24.00 22.96
C SER A 78 -4.24 -23.07 21.80
N PRO A 79 -2.97 -22.65 21.64
CA PRO A 79 -2.52 -21.87 20.48
C PRO A 79 -2.86 -22.50 19.13
N ASP A 80 -2.64 -23.80 18.98
CA ASP A 80 -2.93 -24.51 17.73
C ASP A 80 -4.43 -24.49 17.42
N ARG A 81 -5.25 -24.72 18.45
CA ARG A 81 -6.71 -24.70 18.30
C ARG A 81 -7.24 -23.29 18.03
N TYR A 82 -6.67 -22.26 18.65
CA TYR A 82 -6.99 -20.87 18.33
C TYR A 82 -6.72 -20.57 16.85
N ILE A 83 -5.56 -20.98 16.32
CA ILE A 83 -5.21 -20.76 14.91
C ILE A 83 -6.22 -21.46 13.99
N GLU A 84 -6.59 -22.71 14.31
CA GLU A 84 -7.60 -23.46 13.55
C GLU A 84 -8.98 -22.79 13.57
N GLU A 85 -9.40 -22.28 14.74
CA GLU A 85 -10.74 -21.71 14.90
C GLU A 85 -10.86 -20.28 14.35
N ILE A 86 -9.81 -19.46 14.38
CA ILE A 86 -9.85 -18.09 13.86
C ILE A 86 -9.67 -18.04 12.33
N LEU A 87 -8.99 -19.03 11.74
CA LEU A 87 -8.65 -19.05 10.32
C LEU A 87 -9.86 -18.89 9.37
N PRO A 88 -11.02 -19.53 9.59
CA PRO A 88 -12.20 -19.32 8.74
C PRO A 88 -12.70 -17.88 8.68
N PHE A 89 -12.58 -17.12 9.78
CA PHE A 89 -12.96 -15.70 9.83
C PHE A 89 -12.07 -14.84 8.92
N TYR A 90 -10.78 -15.17 8.84
CA TYR A 90 -9.86 -14.54 7.90
C TYR A 90 -10.14 -14.97 6.45
N GLN A 91 -10.30 -16.28 6.21
CA GLN A 91 -10.50 -16.83 4.87
C GLN A 91 -11.77 -16.29 4.19
N GLY A 92 -12.85 -16.09 4.95
CA GLY A 92 -14.08 -15.50 4.42
C GLY A 92 -13.90 -14.08 3.88
N LYS A 93 -12.89 -13.35 4.38
CA LYS A 93 -12.60 -11.95 4.05
C LYS A 93 -11.52 -11.78 2.98
N TRP A 94 -10.62 -12.76 2.78
CA TRP A 94 -9.53 -12.63 1.79
C TRP A 94 -10.01 -12.40 0.36
N LYS A 95 -11.19 -12.89 -0.03
CA LYS A 95 -11.77 -12.60 -1.35
C LYS A 95 -12.05 -11.10 -1.61
N LEU A 96 -12.10 -10.30 -0.54
CA LEU A 96 -12.35 -8.85 -0.59
C LEU A 96 -11.05 -8.05 -0.63
N THR A 97 -9.88 -8.69 -0.49
CA THR A 97 -8.61 -7.98 -0.52
C THR A 97 -8.36 -7.44 -1.91
N LYS A 98 -8.05 -6.14 -2.00
CA LYS A 98 -7.65 -5.49 -3.24
C LYS A 98 -6.14 -5.23 -3.23
N PRO A 99 -5.50 -5.18 -4.41
CA PRO A 99 -4.13 -4.68 -4.53
C PRO A 99 -4.00 -3.29 -3.91
N LEU A 100 -2.86 -3.05 -3.26
CA LEU A 100 -2.52 -1.71 -2.79
C LEU A 100 -2.06 -0.81 -3.96
N PRO A 101 -2.22 0.52 -3.85
CA PRO A 101 -1.90 1.43 -4.94
C PRO A 101 -0.45 1.26 -5.42
N GLY A 102 -0.29 0.96 -6.71
CA GLY A 102 1.01 0.76 -7.35
C GLY A 102 1.54 -0.69 -7.35
N ALA A 103 0.96 -1.60 -6.57
CA ALA A 103 1.40 -3.00 -6.47
C ALA A 103 1.34 -3.73 -7.82
N THR A 104 0.17 -3.76 -8.47
CA THR A 104 -0.01 -4.38 -9.80
C THR A 104 0.89 -3.75 -10.85
N ARG A 105 1.01 -2.41 -10.85
CA ARG A 105 1.85 -1.65 -11.79
C ARG A 105 3.30 -2.06 -11.68
N LEU A 106 3.85 -2.06 -10.46
CA LEU A 106 5.25 -2.40 -10.22
C LEU A 106 5.55 -3.85 -10.64
N MET A 107 4.73 -4.82 -10.25
CA MET A 107 4.91 -6.22 -10.68
C MET A 107 4.79 -6.38 -12.20
N GLY A 108 3.85 -5.67 -12.84
CA GLY A 108 3.70 -5.64 -14.29
C GLY A 108 4.92 -5.08 -15.00
N HIS A 109 5.47 -3.99 -14.48
CA HIS A 109 6.69 -3.35 -14.98
C HIS A 109 7.90 -4.26 -14.85
N LEU A 110 8.16 -4.82 -13.66
CA LEU A 110 9.29 -5.73 -13.43
C LEU A 110 9.22 -6.95 -14.35
N HIS A 111 8.02 -7.52 -14.51
CA HIS A 111 7.79 -8.64 -15.43
C HIS A 111 8.07 -8.26 -16.90
N LYS A 112 7.54 -7.12 -17.38
CA LYS A 112 7.78 -6.60 -18.75
C LYS A 112 9.28 -6.39 -19.01
N GLN A 113 10.03 -5.94 -18.00
CA GLN A 113 11.46 -5.66 -18.10
C GLN A 113 12.36 -6.87 -17.83
N GLY A 114 11.78 -8.03 -17.53
CA GLY A 114 12.54 -9.25 -17.23
C GLY A 114 13.32 -9.21 -15.92
N VAL A 115 12.96 -8.32 -14.98
CA VAL A 115 13.55 -8.27 -13.64
C VAL A 115 12.88 -9.35 -12.79
N PRO A 116 13.61 -10.35 -12.26
CA PRO A 116 13.02 -11.38 -11.43
C PRO A 116 12.55 -10.78 -10.11
N PHE A 117 11.40 -11.26 -9.63
CA PHE A 117 10.91 -10.89 -8.31
C PHE A 117 10.24 -12.06 -7.59
N ALA A 118 10.31 -12.00 -6.26
CA ALA A 118 9.78 -13.02 -5.36
C ALA A 118 8.75 -12.45 -4.38
N LEU A 119 7.99 -13.35 -3.79
CA LEU A 119 7.09 -13.09 -2.66
C LEU A 119 7.62 -13.83 -1.42
N ALA A 120 7.80 -13.12 -0.31
CA ALA A 120 8.26 -13.66 0.96
C ALA A 120 7.38 -13.14 2.11
N SER A 121 6.50 -13.98 2.64
CA SER A 121 5.51 -13.61 3.66
C SER A 121 5.62 -14.50 4.90
N ASN A 122 5.31 -13.93 6.08
CA ASN A 122 5.16 -14.70 7.32
C ASN A 122 3.88 -15.56 7.35
N SER A 123 2.97 -15.37 6.39
CA SER A 123 1.88 -16.32 6.14
C SER A 123 2.44 -17.68 5.70
N ILE A 124 1.76 -18.77 6.06
CA ILE A 124 2.07 -20.09 5.51
C ILE A 124 1.69 -20.18 4.03
N ARG A 125 2.37 -21.04 3.27
CA ARG A 125 2.23 -21.14 1.81
C ARG A 125 0.78 -21.34 1.35
N ILE A 126 0.03 -22.22 2.00
CA ILE A 126 -1.38 -22.46 1.63
C ILE A 126 -2.27 -21.22 1.76
N ASN A 127 -1.97 -20.34 2.72
CA ASN A 127 -2.70 -19.08 2.92
C ASN A 127 -2.30 -18.04 1.88
N ILE A 128 -1.01 -17.98 1.52
CA ILE A 128 -0.51 -17.15 0.42
C ILE A 128 -1.20 -17.56 -0.88
N ASP A 129 -1.17 -18.85 -1.22
CA ASP A 129 -1.78 -19.37 -2.45
C ASP A 129 -3.29 -19.05 -2.51
N ARG A 130 -4.00 -19.11 -1.37
CA ARG A 130 -5.41 -18.73 -1.31
C ARG A 130 -5.63 -17.25 -1.57
N LYS A 131 -4.85 -16.35 -0.93
CA LYS A 131 -4.94 -14.90 -1.18
C LYS A 131 -4.66 -14.59 -2.66
N LEU A 132 -3.60 -15.15 -3.22
CA LEU A 132 -3.24 -14.96 -4.63
C LEU A 132 -4.28 -15.52 -5.61
N SER A 133 -5.07 -16.54 -5.23
CA SER A 133 -6.10 -17.13 -6.11
C SER A 133 -7.21 -16.15 -6.51
N TYR A 134 -7.38 -15.05 -5.78
CA TYR A 134 -8.33 -13.99 -6.11
C TYR A 134 -7.75 -12.92 -7.06
N HIS A 135 -6.47 -13.04 -7.43
CA HIS A 135 -5.73 -12.07 -8.25
C HIS A 135 -5.17 -12.75 -9.49
N GLU A 136 -5.97 -12.76 -10.56
CA GLU A 136 -5.64 -13.47 -11.79
C GLU A 136 -4.29 -13.03 -12.36
N GLY A 137 -3.46 -14.02 -12.72
CA GLY A 137 -2.16 -13.78 -13.35
C GLY A 137 -1.07 -13.26 -12.41
N TRP A 138 -1.30 -13.14 -11.10
CA TRP A 138 -0.26 -12.72 -10.15
C TRP A 138 0.73 -13.85 -9.85
N LYS A 139 0.20 -15.03 -9.52
CA LYS A 139 0.99 -16.18 -9.06
C LYS A 139 2.07 -16.58 -10.08
N GLU A 140 1.73 -16.50 -11.36
CA GLU A 140 2.57 -16.92 -12.49
C GLU A 140 3.70 -15.94 -12.78
N ARG A 141 3.64 -14.69 -12.27
CA ARG A 141 4.67 -13.67 -12.49
C ARG A 141 5.82 -13.77 -11.50
N PHE A 142 5.59 -14.32 -10.31
CA PHE A 142 6.63 -14.48 -9.31
C PHE A 142 7.60 -15.59 -9.72
N ALA A 143 8.90 -15.29 -9.71
CA ALA A 143 9.93 -16.30 -9.87
C ALA A 143 9.93 -17.28 -8.69
N VAL A 144 9.66 -16.77 -7.48
CA VAL A 144 9.65 -17.53 -6.23
C VAL A 144 8.54 -17.01 -5.33
N ILE A 145 7.84 -17.94 -4.67
CA ILE A 145 6.90 -17.62 -3.59
C ILE A 145 7.32 -18.45 -2.37
N LEU A 146 7.45 -17.82 -1.21
CA LEU A 146 7.80 -18.46 0.05
C LEU A 146 6.85 -18.02 1.17
N GLY A 147 6.39 -19.02 1.93
CA GLY A 147 5.76 -18.83 3.23
C GLY A 147 6.69 -19.17 4.38
N SER A 148 6.29 -18.80 5.60
CA SER A 148 7.05 -19.05 6.83
C SER A 148 7.27 -20.54 7.12
N ASP A 149 6.39 -21.41 6.64
CA ASP A 149 6.48 -22.88 6.74
C ASP A 149 7.53 -23.50 5.81
N GLN A 150 8.15 -22.69 4.93
CA GLN A 150 9.15 -23.14 3.96
C GLN A 150 10.58 -22.76 4.35
N VAL A 151 10.77 -22.17 5.52
CA VAL A 151 12.08 -21.77 6.06
C VAL A 151 12.22 -22.14 7.53
N LYS A 152 13.45 -22.11 8.04
CA LYS A 152 13.73 -22.43 9.45
C LYS A 152 13.16 -21.38 10.40
N SER A 153 13.22 -20.11 10.04
CA SER A 153 12.68 -19.01 10.85
C SER A 153 12.08 -17.92 9.96
N GLY A 154 10.83 -17.52 10.23
CA GLY A 154 10.20 -16.39 9.56
C GLY A 154 10.78 -15.04 10.04
N LYS A 155 10.27 -13.94 9.47
CA LYS A 155 10.63 -12.58 9.88
C LYS A 155 10.36 -12.40 11.38
N PRO A 156 11.27 -11.79 12.17
CA PRO A 156 12.36 -10.89 11.76
C PRO A 156 13.69 -11.58 11.40
N GLU A 157 13.77 -12.90 11.41
CA GLU A 157 14.97 -13.59 10.93
C GLU A 157 15.10 -13.47 9.40
N PRO A 158 16.34 -13.45 8.86
CA PRO A 158 16.58 -13.17 7.45
C PRO A 158 16.27 -14.36 6.53
N ASP A 159 16.03 -15.55 7.08
CA ASP A 159 16.01 -16.83 6.34
C ASP A 159 15.05 -16.80 5.15
N ILE A 160 13.86 -16.20 5.28
CA ILE A 160 12.88 -16.15 4.18
C ILE A 160 13.36 -15.30 2.99
N PHE A 161 14.08 -14.22 3.26
CA PHE A 161 14.62 -13.36 2.21
C PHE A 161 15.87 -13.97 1.59
N LEU A 162 16.76 -14.55 2.41
CA LEU A 162 17.93 -15.28 1.92
C LEU A 162 17.53 -16.46 1.03
N GLU A 163 16.51 -17.23 1.43
CA GLU A 163 15.98 -18.33 0.63
C GLU A 163 15.33 -17.82 -0.67
N ALA A 164 14.64 -16.69 -0.64
CA ALA A 164 14.06 -16.09 -1.85
C ALA A 164 15.16 -15.70 -2.85
N ALA A 165 16.21 -15.01 -2.40
CA ALA A 165 17.36 -14.65 -3.23
C ALA A 165 18.08 -15.88 -3.79
N ALA A 166 18.33 -16.89 -2.94
CA ALA A 166 18.95 -18.15 -3.36
C ALA A 166 18.13 -18.87 -4.44
N LYS A 167 16.80 -18.95 -4.30
CA LYS A 167 15.92 -19.58 -5.30
C LYS A 167 15.77 -18.78 -6.59
N MET A 168 15.95 -17.45 -6.53
CA MET A 168 16.06 -16.60 -7.72
C MET A 168 17.46 -16.66 -8.36
N ASN A 169 18.44 -17.29 -7.70
CA ASN A 169 19.85 -17.32 -8.10
C ASN A 169 20.45 -15.90 -8.21
N VAL A 170 20.18 -15.06 -7.21
CA VAL A 170 20.65 -13.68 -7.10
C VAL A 170 21.34 -13.48 -5.75
N ASP A 171 22.38 -12.63 -5.69
CA ASP A 171 23.02 -12.27 -4.43
C ASP A 171 22.07 -11.45 -3.55
N ALA A 172 22.05 -11.71 -2.24
CA ALA A 172 21.18 -10.98 -1.33
C ALA A 172 21.45 -9.47 -1.36
N THR A 173 22.70 -9.05 -1.54
CA THR A 173 23.08 -7.64 -1.62
C THR A 173 22.54 -6.93 -2.87
N ASP A 174 22.20 -7.68 -3.92
CA ASP A 174 21.60 -7.18 -5.17
C ASP A 174 20.05 -7.17 -5.12
N CYS A 175 19.45 -7.49 -3.97
CA CYS A 175 18.00 -7.55 -3.80
C CYS A 175 17.45 -6.26 -3.16
N LEU A 176 16.31 -5.81 -3.68
CA LEU A 176 15.48 -4.77 -3.06
C LEU A 176 14.23 -5.39 -2.44
N VAL A 177 14.04 -5.20 -1.14
CA VAL A 177 12.83 -5.62 -0.43
C VAL A 177 11.82 -4.47 -0.40
N ILE A 178 10.55 -4.76 -0.68
CA ILE A 178 9.42 -3.85 -0.42
C ILE A 178 8.61 -4.43 0.74
N GLU A 179 8.45 -3.66 1.82
CA GLU A 179 7.90 -4.13 3.11
C GLU A 179 7.10 -3.04 3.83
N ASP A 180 6.09 -3.39 4.60
CA ASP A 180 5.21 -2.45 5.32
C ASP A 180 5.39 -2.46 6.84
N SER A 181 6.15 -3.41 7.37
CA SER A 181 6.31 -3.72 8.79
C SER A 181 7.76 -3.59 9.27
N VAL A 182 7.94 -3.14 10.50
CA VAL A 182 9.26 -3.07 11.15
C VAL A 182 9.92 -4.46 11.24
N VAL A 183 9.11 -5.52 11.42
CA VAL A 183 9.57 -6.90 11.52
C VAL A 183 10.23 -7.35 10.22
N GLY A 184 9.61 -7.07 9.07
CA GLY A 184 10.19 -7.42 7.79
C GLY A 184 11.32 -6.49 7.36
N VAL A 185 11.26 -5.21 7.69
CA VAL A 185 12.40 -4.30 7.49
C VAL A 185 13.64 -4.82 8.23
N LYS A 186 13.50 -5.25 9.50
CA LYS A 186 14.60 -5.86 10.26
C LYS A 186 15.15 -7.12 9.58
N ALA A 187 14.27 -8.02 9.11
CA ALA A 187 14.67 -9.22 8.39
C ALA A 187 15.44 -8.89 7.09
N ALA A 188 14.98 -7.91 6.31
CA ALA A 188 15.65 -7.48 5.09
C ALA A 188 17.04 -6.92 5.36
N LYS A 189 17.18 -6.08 6.39
CA LYS A 189 18.48 -5.54 6.81
C LYS A 189 19.41 -6.66 7.33
N ALA A 190 18.89 -7.61 8.11
CA ALA A 190 19.65 -8.75 8.59
C ALA A 190 20.13 -9.67 7.44
N ALA A 191 19.38 -9.73 6.34
CA ALA A 191 19.76 -10.44 5.12
C ALA A 191 20.79 -9.69 4.25
N GLY A 192 21.21 -8.47 4.64
CA GLY A 192 22.14 -7.64 3.87
C GLY A 192 21.50 -6.95 2.65
N MET A 193 20.16 -6.91 2.59
CA MET A 193 19.42 -6.36 1.45
C MET A 193 19.15 -4.87 1.59
N LYS A 194 18.82 -4.23 0.47
CA LYS A 194 18.19 -2.91 0.45
C LYS A 194 16.70 -3.05 0.74
N VAL A 195 16.10 -2.07 1.41
CA VAL A 195 14.66 -2.11 1.73
C VAL A 195 13.99 -0.75 1.58
N VAL A 196 12.84 -0.76 0.89
CA VAL A 196 11.87 0.33 0.89
C VAL A 196 10.73 -0.04 1.81
N ALA A 197 10.52 0.75 2.84
CA ALA A 197 9.37 0.63 3.72
C ALA A 197 8.17 1.38 3.12
N VAL A 198 6.99 0.75 3.12
CA VAL A 198 5.69 1.33 2.74
C VAL A 198 4.68 1.05 3.85
N PRO A 199 4.76 1.76 4.99
CA PRO A 199 4.03 1.37 6.20
C PRO A 199 2.52 1.24 6.01
N SER A 200 1.95 0.12 6.47
CA SER A 200 0.52 -0.15 6.45
C SER A 200 -0.27 0.68 7.45
N VAL A 201 0.39 1.05 8.55
CA VAL A 201 -0.09 2.00 9.55
C VAL A 201 0.87 3.18 9.57
N GLN A 202 0.32 4.39 9.65
CA GLN A 202 1.15 5.59 9.67
C GLN A 202 2.14 5.51 10.84
N PRO A 203 3.45 5.63 10.55
CA PRO A 203 4.46 5.31 11.53
C PRO A 203 4.64 6.46 12.53
N GLU A 204 5.03 6.11 13.76
CA GLU A 204 6.08 6.92 14.39
C GLU A 204 7.32 6.74 13.50
N MET A 205 7.63 7.74 12.68
CA MET A 205 8.67 7.68 11.61
C MET A 205 10.00 7.08 12.10
N ASP A 206 10.33 7.25 13.38
CA ASP A 206 11.52 6.71 14.03
C ASP A 206 11.63 5.17 13.94
N GLN A 207 10.51 4.46 13.87
CA GLN A 207 10.48 2.98 13.85
C GLN A 207 11.03 2.38 12.54
N TYR A 208 10.99 3.14 11.44
CA TYR A 208 11.47 2.72 10.12
C TYR A 208 12.83 3.33 9.75
N SER A 209 13.51 3.98 10.70
CA SER A 209 14.80 4.67 10.50
C SER A 209 15.93 3.81 9.93
N ILE A 210 15.82 2.48 10.04
CA ILE A 210 16.80 1.53 9.48
C ILE A 210 16.55 1.17 8.00
N ALA A 211 15.41 1.55 7.44
CA ALA A 211 15.10 1.33 6.03
C ALA A 211 15.93 2.27 5.12
N ASP A 212 16.21 1.83 3.90
CA ASP A 212 16.96 2.66 2.94
C ASP A 212 16.08 3.76 2.33
N SER A 213 14.75 3.57 2.30
CA SER A 213 13.75 4.60 1.96
C SER A 213 12.42 4.29 2.63
N VAL A 214 11.63 5.34 2.94
CA VAL A 214 10.26 5.20 3.46
C VAL A 214 9.31 5.97 2.54
N LEU A 215 8.30 5.28 2.02
CA LEU A 215 7.27 5.83 1.15
C LEU A 215 5.90 5.70 1.83
N HIS A 216 4.92 6.50 1.42
CA HIS A 216 3.53 6.30 1.83
C HIS A 216 2.82 5.34 0.88
N SER A 217 3.23 5.31 -0.39
CA SER A 217 2.63 4.51 -1.44
C SER A 217 3.68 3.92 -2.37
N ILE A 218 3.42 2.72 -2.91
CA ILE A 218 4.25 2.13 -4.00
C ILE A 218 4.18 3.01 -5.26
N LEU A 219 3.12 3.82 -5.42
CA LEU A 219 3.03 4.82 -6.50
C LEU A 219 4.19 5.84 -6.49
N GLU A 220 4.81 6.09 -5.34
CA GLU A 220 5.95 7.00 -5.22
C GLU A 220 7.29 6.37 -5.62
N LEU A 221 7.35 5.04 -5.77
CA LEU A 221 8.61 4.34 -6.03
C LEU A 221 9.15 4.74 -7.41
N GLN A 222 10.42 5.13 -7.45
CA GLN A 222 11.17 5.39 -8.69
C GLN A 222 12.20 4.26 -8.89
N PRO A 223 11.96 3.30 -9.80
CA PRO A 223 12.84 2.15 -9.99
C PRO A 223 14.29 2.54 -10.30
N GLU A 224 14.50 3.61 -11.06
CA GLU A 224 15.80 4.10 -11.52
C GLU A 224 16.72 4.55 -10.38
N VAL A 225 16.17 4.99 -9.23
CA VAL A 225 16.94 5.32 -8.02
C VAL A 225 17.68 4.10 -7.48
N TRP A 226 17.17 2.90 -7.77
CA TRP A 226 17.72 1.61 -7.36
C TRP A 226 18.49 0.91 -8.48
N GLY A 227 18.67 1.56 -9.63
CA GLY A 227 19.29 0.98 -10.82
C GLY A 227 18.40 0.00 -11.60
N LEU A 228 17.09 -0.04 -11.30
CA LEU A 228 16.10 -0.77 -12.07
C LEU A 228 15.62 0.05 -13.28
N PRO A 229 15.07 -0.56 -14.33
CA PRO A 229 14.57 0.18 -15.51
C PRO A 229 13.47 1.18 -15.11
N PRO A 230 13.51 2.44 -15.61
CA PRO A 230 12.50 3.45 -15.28
C PRO A 230 11.14 3.08 -15.87
N TYR A 231 10.07 3.62 -15.26
CA TYR A 231 8.72 3.53 -15.83
C TYR A 231 8.61 4.33 -17.15
N ASP A 232 7.75 3.87 -18.06
CA ASP A 232 7.50 4.47 -19.38
C ASP A 232 6.01 4.76 -19.65
N ASP A 233 5.19 4.82 -18.61
CA ASP A 233 3.72 4.76 -18.67
C ASP A 233 2.98 6.05 -18.21
N TRP A 234 3.72 7.15 -18.01
CA TRP A 234 3.12 8.45 -17.66
C TRP A 234 2.50 9.14 -18.88
N ILE A 235 1.28 9.65 -18.74
CA ILE A 235 0.54 10.38 -19.80
C ILE A 235 0.39 11.84 -19.35
N ASP A 236 1.11 12.76 -19.99
CA ASP A 236 1.06 14.20 -19.68
C ASP A 236 1.25 14.52 -18.18
N ASN A 237 2.19 13.83 -17.52
CA ASN A 237 2.47 13.90 -16.08
C ASN A 237 1.36 13.33 -15.17
N VAL A 238 0.48 12.49 -15.72
CA VAL A 238 -0.49 11.73 -14.94
C VAL A 238 -0.32 10.24 -15.21
N LEU A 239 -0.15 9.47 -14.14
CA LEU A 239 -0.12 8.03 -14.16
C LEU A 239 -1.55 7.49 -14.08
N GLN A 240 -1.94 6.62 -15.00
CA GLN A 240 -3.18 5.87 -14.86
C GLN A 240 -3.07 4.84 -13.73
N VAL A 241 -4.06 4.82 -12.84
CA VAL A 241 -4.12 3.88 -11.72
C VAL A 241 -5.36 3.01 -11.81
N GLU A 242 -5.33 1.85 -11.14
CA GLU A 242 -6.55 1.09 -10.90
C GLU A 242 -7.59 1.98 -10.20
N PRO A 243 -8.87 1.97 -10.61
CA PRO A 243 -9.87 2.86 -10.04
C PRO A 243 -10.01 2.70 -8.52
N ILE A 244 -9.83 3.80 -7.79
CA ILE A 244 -9.97 3.84 -6.32
C ILE A 244 -11.30 4.52 -5.98
N PHE A 245 -12.20 3.80 -5.33
CA PHE A 245 -13.51 4.30 -4.96
C PHE A 245 -13.60 4.63 -3.48
N PHE A 246 -14.27 5.72 -3.15
CA PHE A 246 -14.70 6.02 -1.80
C PHE A 246 -15.92 6.95 -1.81
N LYS A 247 -16.63 6.99 -0.69
CA LYS A 247 -17.72 7.93 -0.45
C LYS A 247 -17.33 8.90 0.65
N GLY A 248 -17.74 10.14 0.51
CA GLY A 248 -17.47 11.15 1.52
C GLY A 248 -18.42 12.33 1.45
N PHE A 249 -18.37 13.13 2.51
CA PHE A 249 -19.09 14.38 2.61
C PHE A 249 -18.17 15.54 2.27
N TYR A 250 -18.53 16.32 1.25
CA TYR A 250 -17.80 17.52 0.87
C TYR A 250 -18.33 18.73 1.62
N THR A 251 -17.43 19.47 2.26
CA THR A 251 -17.73 20.76 2.91
C THR A 251 -16.49 21.65 2.87
N ASN A 252 -16.65 22.91 2.44
CA ASN A 252 -15.60 23.92 2.41
C ASN A 252 -14.27 23.46 1.74
N GLY A 253 -14.33 22.74 0.62
CA GLY A 253 -13.13 22.25 -0.09
C GLY A 253 -12.52 20.97 0.48
N LEU A 254 -13.05 20.46 1.59
CA LEU A 254 -12.58 19.24 2.24
C LEU A 254 -13.57 18.09 2.02
N LEU A 255 -13.02 16.90 1.89
CA LEU A 255 -13.78 15.64 1.87
C LEU A 255 -13.58 14.89 3.18
N HIS A 256 -14.69 14.48 3.78
CA HIS A 256 -14.70 13.64 4.97
C HIS A 256 -15.20 12.25 4.60
N GLU A 257 -14.34 11.23 4.72
CA GLU A 257 -14.69 9.84 4.41
C GLU A 257 -15.85 9.33 5.27
N PHE A 258 -16.74 8.52 4.69
CA PHE A 258 -17.67 7.73 5.48
C PHE A 258 -16.99 6.49 6.04
N THR A 259 -16.98 6.34 7.37
CA THR A 259 -16.28 5.25 8.06
C THR A 259 -17.16 4.01 8.30
N GLY A 260 -18.28 3.88 7.58
CA GLY A 260 -19.31 2.86 7.85
C GLY A 260 -19.18 1.56 7.05
N ASP A 261 -18.50 1.58 5.89
CA ASP A 261 -18.34 0.42 5.01
C ASP A 261 -16.85 0.13 4.76
N ILE A 262 -16.40 -1.08 5.12
CA ILE A 262 -15.01 -1.51 4.98
C ILE A 262 -14.55 -1.44 3.52
N MET A 263 -15.46 -1.66 2.57
CA MET A 263 -15.19 -1.60 1.13
C MET A 263 -15.06 -0.16 0.59
N SER A 264 -15.53 0.84 1.33
CA SER A 264 -15.48 2.26 0.94
C SER A 264 -14.38 3.06 1.65
N VAL A 265 -13.68 2.47 2.62
CA VAL A 265 -12.59 3.14 3.35
C VAL A 265 -11.31 3.05 2.51
N LEU A 266 -10.63 4.19 2.34
CA LEU A 266 -9.39 4.23 1.59
C LEU A 266 -8.28 3.49 2.35
N PRO A 267 -7.45 2.68 1.67
CA PRO A 267 -6.18 2.21 2.23
C PRO A 267 -5.31 3.38 2.70
N THR A 268 -4.47 3.16 3.70
CA THR A 268 -3.57 4.19 4.23
C THR A 268 -2.54 4.65 3.19
N GLN A 269 -2.20 3.76 2.25
CA GLN A 269 -1.26 3.99 1.14
C GLN A 269 -1.86 4.76 -0.04
N VAL A 270 -3.15 5.12 0.02
CA VAL A 270 -3.72 6.12 -0.90
C VAL A 270 -3.28 7.49 -0.42
N PHE A 271 -2.15 7.97 -0.95
CA PHE A 271 -1.49 9.20 -0.55
C PHE A 271 -0.94 9.92 -1.79
N GLY A 272 -1.16 11.24 -1.86
CA GLY A 272 -0.71 12.07 -2.98
C GLY A 272 -1.81 12.86 -3.66
N ASN A 273 -1.49 13.38 -4.84
CA ASN A 273 -2.41 14.14 -5.68
C ASN A 273 -2.98 13.23 -6.76
N PHE A 274 -4.30 13.19 -6.87
CA PHE A 274 -5.04 12.34 -7.77
C PHE A 274 -6.03 13.13 -8.61
N ILE A 275 -6.34 12.63 -9.79
CA ILE A 275 -7.47 13.11 -10.59
C ILE A 275 -8.53 12.03 -10.67
N GLY A 276 -9.78 12.47 -10.83
CA GLY A 276 -10.90 11.56 -10.87
C GLY A 276 -12.21 12.26 -11.17
N TRP A 277 -13.28 11.57 -10.82
CA TRP A 277 -14.64 12.05 -10.98
C TRP A 277 -15.42 11.91 -9.67
N ALA A 278 -16.32 12.86 -9.42
CA ALA A 278 -17.28 12.82 -8.31
C ALA A 278 -18.71 12.82 -8.85
N LYS A 279 -19.55 11.94 -8.32
CA LYS A 279 -21.00 11.89 -8.55
C LYS A 279 -21.71 12.52 -7.36
N ILE A 280 -22.57 13.50 -7.63
CA ILE A 280 -23.34 14.26 -6.63
C ILE A 280 -24.83 14.14 -6.94
N ASN A 281 -25.66 13.97 -5.90
CA ASN A 281 -27.12 13.93 -6.00
C ASN A 281 -27.62 13.01 -7.12
N SER A 282 -26.99 11.83 -7.25
CA SER A 282 -27.31 10.75 -8.19
C SER A 282 -27.28 11.09 -9.68
N SER A 283 -26.80 12.27 -10.10
CA SER A 283 -26.89 12.67 -11.52
C SER A 283 -25.80 13.61 -12.03
N LYS A 284 -25.23 14.50 -11.18
CA LYS A 284 -24.18 15.43 -11.61
C LYS A 284 -22.81 14.76 -11.48
N LEU A 285 -22.04 14.69 -12.56
CA LEU A 285 -20.66 14.18 -12.59
C LEU A 285 -19.69 15.34 -12.76
N LEU A 286 -18.73 15.45 -11.83
CA LEU A 286 -17.73 16.51 -11.78
C LEU A 286 -16.33 15.94 -11.95
N LYS A 287 -15.48 16.67 -12.67
CA LYS A 287 -14.03 16.44 -12.64
C LYS A 287 -13.49 16.92 -11.30
N ILE A 288 -12.64 16.13 -10.67
CA ILE A 288 -12.04 16.47 -9.39
C ILE A 288 -10.52 16.26 -9.43
N LEU A 289 -9.81 17.12 -8.72
CA LEU A 289 -8.41 16.95 -8.35
C LEU A 289 -8.38 16.86 -6.83
N VAL A 290 -7.90 15.74 -6.31
CA VAL A 290 -7.95 15.41 -4.89
C VAL A 290 -6.54 15.27 -4.36
N LYS A 291 -6.22 16.02 -3.31
CA LYS A 291 -5.01 15.85 -2.52
C LYS A 291 -5.35 15.04 -1.28
N ILE A 292 -4.63 13.94 -1.09
CA ILE A 292 -4.80 13.02 0.03
C ILE A 292 -3.52 12.98 0.83
N GLY A 293 -3.62 13.31 2.12
CA GLY A 293 -2.53 13.27 3.08
C GLY A 293 -3.03 13.05 4.52
N TRP A 294 -2.18 13.41 5.48
CA TRP A 294 -2.44 13.25 6.92
C TRP A 294 -2.22 14.57 7.67
N GLU A 295 -3.06 14.85 8.67
CA GLU A 295 -2.88 16.01 9.56
C GLU A 295 -1.68 15.81 10.52
N ASN A 296 -0.94 16.88 10.82
CA ASN A 296 0.35 16.79 11.51
C ASN A 296 0.26 16.55 13.02
N SER A 297 1.36 15.98 13.54
CA SER A 297 1.74 15.58 14.91
C SER A 297 1.33 14.17 15.38
N ASN A 298 0.11 13.68 15.08
CA ASN A 298 -0.32 12.35 15.51
C ASN A 298 -0.78 11.42 14.37
N CYS A 299 -0.76 11.87 13.11
CA CYS A 299 -1.11 11.09 11.91
C CYS A 299 -2.40 10.24 12.03
N SER A 300 -3.37 10.68 12.83
CA SER A 300 -4.57 9.89 13.17
C SER A 300 -5.78 10.21 12.30
N LYS A 301 -5.74 11.32 11.55
CA LYS A 301 -6.83 11.79 10.70
C LYS A 301 -6.36 12.08 9.30
N ARG A 302 -7.03 11.47 8.32
CA ARG A 302 -6.79 11.72 6.90
C ARG A 302 -7.26 13.12 6.55
N HIS A 303 -6.44 13.84 5.79
CA HIS A 303 -6.75 15.13 5.21
C HIS A 303 -6.98 14.95 3.71
N ILE A 304 -8.22 15.14 3.26
CA ILE A 304 -8.58 15.06 1.85
C ILE A 304 -9.09 16.44 1.41
N GLU A 305 -8.33 17.08 0.54
CA GLU A 305 -8.67 18.38 -0.07
C GLU A 305 -9.09 18.14 -1.53
N ALA A 306 -10.26 18.63 -1.91
CA ALA A 306 -10.79 18.48 -3.26
C ALA A 306 -10.88 19.84 -3.97
N TYR A 307 -10.33 19.89 -5.18
CA TYR A 307 -10.40 21.01 -6.10
C TYR A 307 -11.22 20.64 -7.32
N LEU A 308 -12.14 21.52 -7.71
CA LEU A 308 -13.04 21.35 -8.85
C LEU A 308 -12.55 22.26 -9.99
N PRO A 309 -11.93 21.73 -11.06
CA PRO A 309 -11.26 22.56 -12.06
C PRO A 309 -12.19 23.39 -12.95
N GLU A 310 -13.48 23.03 -13.04
CA GLU A 310 -14.44 23.57 -14.01
C GLU A 310 -15.74 24.10 -13.37
N ASP A 311 -15.93 23.94 -12.05
CA ASP A 311 -17.13 24.39 -11.33
C ASP A 311 -16.75 25.54 -10.37
N ASP A 312 -17.10 26.77 -10.74
CA ASP A 312 -16.92 28.01 -9.96
C ASP A 312 -18.17 28.31 -9.08
N GLU A 313 -19.16 27.40 -9.08
CA GLU A 313 -20.36 27.54 -8.26
C GLU A 313 -20.08 27.11 -6.82
N ASN A 314 -20.66 27.84 -5.86
CA ASN A 314 -20.69 27.47 -4.45
C ASN A 314 -21.37 26.10 -4.29
N LEU A 315 -20.60 25.02 -4.42
CA LEU A 315 -21.07 23.69 -4.07
C LEU A 315 -21.45 23.74 -2.59
N HIS A 316 -22.75 23.55 -2.34
CA HIS A 316 -23.24 23.34 -0.99
C HIS A 316 -22.72 22.01 -0.46
N ASP A 317 -22.67 21.91 0.86
CA ASP A 317 -22.35 20.68 1.57
C ASP A 317 -23.14 19.50 0.99
N SER A 318 -22.41 18.52 0.43
CA SER A 318 -23.00 17.46 -0.40
C SER A 318 -22.31 16.13 -0.17
N GLU A 319 -23.08 15.06 -0.23
CA GLU A 319 -22.54 13.71 -0.35
C GLU A 319 -21.96 13.49 -1.75
N MET A 320 -20.79 12.87 -1.81
CA MET A 320 -20.08 12.56 -3.04
C MET A 320 -19.68 11.08 -3.08
N GLU A 321 -19.96 10.44 -4.22
CA GLU A 321 -19.30 9.19 -4.60
C GLU A 321 -18.12 9.52 -5.50
N ILE A 322 -16.94 9.02 -5.18
CA ILE A 322 -15.70 9.44 -5.84
C ILE A 322 -15.00 8.24 -6.44
N VAL A 323 -14.47 8.42 -7.65
CA VAL A 323 -13.53 7.51 -8.30
C VAL A 323 -12.26 8.26 -8.68
N LEU A 324 -11.11 7.80 -8.18
CA LEU A 324 -9.80 8.27 -8.60
C LEU A 324 -9.27 7.37 -9.70
N LEU A 325 -8.77 7.97 -10.78
CA LEU A 325 -8.28 7.25 -11.97
C LEU A 325 -6.85 7.59 -12.36
N GLY A 326 -6.36 8.74 -11.90
CA GLY A 326 -5.02 9.20 -12.21
C GLY A 326 -4.28 9.64 -10.96
N TYR A 327 -2.97 9.39 -10.94
CA TYR A 327 -2.03 9.85 -9.92
C TYR A 327 -1.07 10.85 -10.56
N ILE A 328 -0.90 12.02 -9.95
CA ILE A 328 0.01 13.05 -10.45
C ILE A 328 1.36 12.94 -9.76
N ARG A 329 1.37 12.98 -8.43
CA ARG A 329 2.61 12.98 -7.63
C ARG A 329 2.32 12.81 -6.15
N ARG A 330 3.41 12.65 -5.38
CA ARG A 330 3.41 12.69 -3.91
C ARG A 330 2.84 14.02 -3.39
N SER A 331 2.09 13.95 -2.30
CA SER A 331 1.64 15.11 -1.53
C SER A 331 2.79 15.59 -0.63
N ASN A 332 3.16 16.86 -0.74
CA ASN A 332 4.22 17.45 0.09
C ASN A 332 3.71 17.59 1.53
N ASN A 333 4.07 16.65 2.40
CA ASN A 333 3.85 16.76 3.84
C ASN A 333 5.12 17.34 4.52
N MET A 334 5.03 18.65 4.79
CA MET A 334 5.68 19.46 5.82
C MET A 334 7.18 19.82 5.80
N GLU A 335 7.39 21.00 6.42
CA GLU A 335 8.61 21.73 6.78
C GLU A 335 9.26 22.56 5.66
N THR A 336 9.28 23.88 5.86
CA THR A 336 9.90 24.94 5.04
C THR A 336 9.02 25.56 3.93
N THR A 337 8.35 26.65 4.31
CA THR A 337 8.06 27.89 3.55
C THR A 337 7.76 27.81 2.03
N ASN A 338 6.49 28.12 1.70
CA ASN A 338 5.89 28.45 0.39
C ASN A 338 5.84 27.28 -0.61
N VAL A 339 4.77 26.47 -0.75
CA VAL A 339 3.34 26.80 -0.99
C VAL A 339 2.48 25.62 -0.49
N LEU A 340 1.59 25.87 0.46
CA LEU A 340 0.58 24.90 0.91
C LEU A 340 -0.59 24.89 -0.08
N GLY A 341 -0.68 23.87 -0.94
CA GLY A 341 -1.86 23.68 -1.78
C GLY A 341 -1.60 22.80 -3.01
N ILE A 342 -2.70 22.43 -3.68
CA ILE A 342 -2.67 21.95 -5.06
C ILE A 342 -1.98 23.00 -5.93
N LEU A 343 -0.87 22.63 -6.57
CA LEU A 343 -0.05 23.55 -7.37
C LEU A 343 -0.75 23.84 -8.70
N ASP A 344 -0.42 24.98 -9.32
CA ASP A 344 -0.94 25.30 -10.65
C ASP A 344 -0.45 24.31 -11.72
N GLU A 345 0.69 23.65 -11.50
CA GLU A 345 1.17 22.53 -12.30
C GLU A 345 0.25 21.30 -12.17
N ASP A 346 -0.23 20.98 -10.96
CA ASP A 346 -1.18 19.88 -10.75
C ASP A 346 -2.50 20.16 -11.47
N LYS A 347 -2.99 21.40 -11.42
CA LYS A 347 -4.20 21.83 -12.13
C LYS A 347 -4.03 21.74 -13.64
N SER A 348 -2.86 22.15 -14.13
CA SER A 348 -2.49 22.08 -15.55
C SER A 348 -2.45 20.63 -16.04
N ALA A 349 -1.78 19.74 -15.29
CA ALA A 349 -1.70 18.32 -15.58
C ALA A 349 -3.10 17.67 -15.56
N ALA A 350 -3.92 17.97 -14.54
CA ALA A 350 -5.29 17.47 -14.45
C ALA A 350 -6.15 17.89 -15.65
N LYS A 351 -6.11 19.18 -16.03
CA LYS A 351 -6.85 19.69 -17.19
C LYS A 351 -6.44 18.98 -18.48
N ALA A 352 -5.14 18.80 -18.71
CA ALA A 352 -4.63 18.08 -19.89
C ALA A 352 -5.11 16.61 -19.90
N ALA A 353 -4.98 15.93 -18.76
CA ALA A 353 -5.35 14.52 -18.62
C ALA A 353 -6.85 14.27 -18.86
N PHE A 354 -7.76 15.16 -18.46
CA PHE A 354 -9.19 14.97 -18.70
C PHE A 354 -9.61 14.99 -20.20
N TYR A 355 -8.74 15.46 -21.10
CA TYR A 355 -8.95 15.34 -22.55
C TYR A 355 -8.47 14.00 -23.12
N ARG A 356 -7.80 13.17 -22.33
CA ARG A 356 -7.32 11.84 -22.72
C ARG A 356 -8.42 10.79 -22.51
N PRO A 357 -8.59 9.83 -23.44
CA PRO A 357 -9.59 8.76 -23.32
C PRO A 357 -9.50 7.97 -22.00
N GLU A 358 -8.28 7.77 -21.49
CA GLU A 358 -7.94 6.99 -20.29
C GLU A 358 -8.53 7.58 -19.00
N PHE A 359 -8.74 8.90 -18.96
CA PHE A 359 -9.29 9.63 -17.82
C PHE A 359 -10.68 10.24 -18.11
N SER A 360 -11.25 9.90 -19.26
CA SER A 360 -12.50 10.46 -19.75
C SER A 360 -13.71 10.02 -18.93
N LEU A 361 -14.81 10.76 -19.06
CA LEU A 361 -16.09 10.39 -18.43
C LEU A 361 -16.56 9.01 -18.87
N ASP A 362 -16.35 8.63 -20.13
CA ASP A 362 -16.78 7.35 -20.65
C ASP A 362 -16.01 6.18 -20.00
N ALA A 363 -14.75 6.39 -19.62
CA ALA A 363 -13.98 5.45 -18.80
C ALA A 363 -14.59 5.26 -17.40
N CYS A 364 -15.30 6.27 -16.86
CA CYS A 364 -15.93 6.22 -15.53
C CYS A 364 -17.38 5.77 -15.51
N LYS A 365 -18.16 5.94 -16.58
CA LYS A 365 -19.62 5.75 -16.53
C LYS A 365 -20.03 4.35 -16.05
N SER A 366 -19.34 3.30 -16.50
CA SER A 366 -19.58 1.93 -16.05
C SER A 366 -19.17 1.69 -14.60
N LEU A 367 -18.17 2.44 -14.12
CA LEU A 367 -17.59 2.30 -12.77
C LEU A 367 -18.54 2.82 -11.68
N PHE A 368 -19.30 3.87 -11.96
CA PHE A 368 -20.35 4.33 -11.03
C PHE A 368 -21.60 3.44 -11.02
N GLN A 369 -21.87 2.69 -12.10
CA GLN A 369 -23.02 1.79 -12.19
C GLN A 369 -22.80 0.46 -11.45
N GLN A 370 -21.55 -0.02 -11.39
CA GLN A 370 -21.19 -1.27 -10.70
C GLN A 370 -21.22 -1.18 -9.16
N ASN A 371 -21.29 0.02 -8.58
CA ASN A 371 -21.33 0.25 -7.13
C ASN A 371 -22.74 0.57 -6.59
N ASP A 372 -23.76 0.62 -7.46
CA ASP A 372 -25.17 0.78 -7.09
C ASP A 372 -25.87 -0.60 -6.88
N GLU A 373 -25.17 -1.72 -7.13
CA GLU A 373 -25.56 -3.12 -6.84
C GLU A 373 -24.79 -3.68 -5.63
#